data_AF-A0A7J8HZM9-F1
#
_entry.id   AF-A0A7J8HZM9-F1
#
_cell.length_a   1.000
_cell.length_b   1.000
_cell.length_c   1.000
_cell.angle_alpha   90.00
_cell.angle_beta   90.00
_cell.angle_gamma   90.00
#
_symmetry.space_group_name_H-M   'P 1'
#
loop_
_entity.id
_entity.type
_entity.pdbx_description
1 polymer ?
#
loop_
_entity_poly.entity_id
_entity_poly.type
_entity_poly.pdbx_seq_one_letter_code
_entity_poly.pdbx_strand_id
1 'polypeptide(L)'
;MPYPKKSKRIQAGSMQLKSQQNEIQRLQKELSNLQHELKIKQRQSQVFSQRLMEYKYFWNKTLSLLTFTKREITSIKNEVYDHFQNWTSLKGELFLQIKSISETALTEIKILNKSLAVSQRNEVCLEEEMKNLKLLSDAARLRSQQIQISKQQEMNLQTRCHDLQKEALDLQCQVEALGLKLQKTMTELDNYKEKLMNKSNEADDCQRKLRKLKFQSIIFESRYTRLLKEKEDSLMTCQQTYKTLQEELTAKERQEEDIKRRINLAENELEITKALLSQAKEEVVTLKSERELMLISHQKSIEQLQETLRQKLLDDDNWKEKIEAEIAKERAQHLLEFEEQALLFKEEIKLELDIEKEKHQEIIQKYKKEQEELQMKISDLIAGATRDLRLEVATLEKKLHESHAQYTEEYESKEKEIENLKNVVAEFESRLKKETDNSDFVSEGLREEMKQKSDELEEVLLSQAQLVQQLKQSQEENTFLQETVRRECEERFELTEALSQAREQLLELRKLSGSFPLSPRFLSQGSLTSSAVTGSNQRESSTARLSTEKGTKIPSLHGVSKPSPFPTSAQPKRASSSGLPTLLQPHPPRGRASSVHETRQRLAALLRRRLNQQ
;
A
#
# COMPACT_ATOMS: atom_id res chain seq x y z
N MET A 1 112.62 172.33 275.61
CA MET A 1 113.57 171.42 276.31
C MET A 1 113.46 170.02 275.70
N PRO A 2 114.51 169.18 275.63
CA PRO A 2 115.90 169.50 275.26
C PRO A 2 116.53 168.54 274.18
N TYR A 3 117.72 168.93 273.69
CA TYR A 3 118.82 168.29 272.90
C TYR A 3 118.94 166.74 272.73
N PRO A 4 119.78 166.17 271.79
CA PRO A 4 120.39 166.66 270.53
C PRO A 4 120.45 165.68 269.30
N LYS A 5 120.95 166.16 268.13
CA LYS A 5 121.74 165.45 267.06
C LYS A 5 121.13 164.57 265.91
N LYS A 6 119.82 164.57 265.61
CA LYS A 6 119.18 163.59 264.66
C LYS A 6 119.48 163.59 263.12
N SER A 7 120.01 164.63 262.49
CA SER A 7 119.59 164.97 261.10
C SER A 7 120.09 164.12 259.88
N LYS A 8 121.36 163.71 259.79
CA LYS A 8 121.96 163.38 258.46
C LYS A 8 121.56 162.06 257.76
N ARG A 9 120.97 161.06 258.44
CA ARG A 9 120.75 159.72 257.83
C ARG A 9 119.62 159.66 256.78
N ILE A 10 118.65 160.57 256.83
CA ILE A 10 117.40 160.47 256.05
C ILE A 10 117.59 160.95 254.60
N GLN A 11 118.44 161.95 254.36
CA GLN A 11 118.58 162.59 253.05
C GLN A 11 119.20 161.67 251.97
N ALA A 12 120.04 160.71 252.37
CA ALA A 12 120.66 159.76 251.44
C ALA A 12 119.66 158.73 250.89
N GLY A 13 118.84 158.11 251.76
CA GLY A 13 117.87 157.08 251.34
C GLY A 13 116.79 157.59 250.37
N SER A 14 116.42 158.87 250.49
CA SER A 14 115.46 159.52 249.58
C SER A 14 115.95 159.56 248.13
N MET A 15 117.25 159.78 247.90
CA MET A 15 117.81 159.80 246.54
C MET A 15 117.87 158.40 245.92
N GLN A 16 118.16 157.37 246.72
CA GLN A 16 118.20 155.98 246.26
C GLN A 16 116.82 155.48 245.81
N LEU A 17 115.76 155.78 246.56
CA LEU A 17 114.39 155.48 246.17
C LEU A 17 113.97 156.20 244.88
N LYS A 18 114.36 157.47 244.70
CA LYS A 18 113.98 158.24 243.49
C LYS A 18 114.72 157.81 242.22
N SER A 19 115.90 157.19 242.36
CA SER A 19 116.55 156.47 241.25
C SER A 19 115.73 155.25 240.84
N GLN A 20 115.37 154.37 241.79
CA GLN A 20 114.63 153.14 241.48
C GLN A 20 113.24 153.39 240.87
N GLN A 21 112.56 154.47 241.28
CA GLN A 21 111.28 154.90 240.68
C GLN A 21 111.40 155.16 239.16
N ASN A 22 112.49 155.81 238.73
CA ASN A 22 112.72 156.15 237.32
C ASN A 22 113.10 154.93 236.48
N GLU A 23 113.87 154.00 237.05
CA GLU A 23 114.23 152.74 236.40
C GLU A 23 113.00 151.89 236.09
N ILE A 24 112.08 151.77 237.06
CA ILE A 24 110.83 151.02 236.90
C ILE A 24 109.95 151.63 235.80
N GLN A 25 109.82 152.96 235.75
CA GLN A 25 109.07 153.63 234.68
C GLN A 25 109.68 153.40 233.28
N ARG A 26 111.01 153.29 233.17
CA ARG A 26 111.69 152.99 231.90
C ARG A 26 111.37 151.57 231.44
N LEU A 27 111.58 150.59 232.32
CA LEU A 27 111.31 149.17 232.05
C LEU A 27 109.84 148.90 231.73
N GLN A 28 108.92 149.58 232.41
CA GLN A 28 107.48 149.47 232.16
C GLN A 28 107.08 149.99 230.76
N LYS A 29 107.80 150.99 230.25
CA LYS A 29 107.63 151.52 228.89
C LYS A 29 108.20 150.57 227.82
N GLU A 30 109.39 150.01 228.06
CA GLU A 30 110.01 148.98 227.20
C GLU A 30 109.15 147.70 227.10
N LEU A 31 108.60 147.24 228.22
CA LEU A 31 107.67 146.10 228.26
C LEU A 31 106.42 146.34 227.38
N SER A 32 105.89 147.58 227.38
CA SER A 32 104.74 147.93 226.55
C SER A 32 105.05 147.93 225.04
N ASN A 33 106.27 148.36 224.65
CA ASN A 33 106.73 148.27 223.27
C ASN A 33 106.90 146.80 222.83
N LEU A 34 107.54 145.98 223.66
CA LEU A 34 107.75 144.55 223.37
C LEU A 34 106.42 143.78 223.26
N GLN A 35 105.42 144.09 224.09
CA GLN A 35 104.06 143.53 223.94
C GLN A 35 103.38 143.97 222.62
N HIS A 36 103.63 145.18 222.14
CA HIS A 36 103.10 145.66 220.87
C HIS A 36 103.78 144.95 219.69
N GLU A 37 105.10 144.83 219.72
CA GLU A 37 105.89 144.17 218.68
C GLU A 37 105.56 142.66 218.60
N LEU A 38 105.40 141.98 219.74
CA LEU A 38 104.95 140.59 219.80
C LEU A 38 103.60 140.40 219.09
N LYS A 39 102.62 141.29 219.32
CA LYS A 39 101.31 141.26 218.63
C LYS A 39 101.45 141.45 217.12
N ILE A 40 102.40 142.27 216.65
CA ILE A 40 102.68 142.44 215.22
C ILE A 40 103.25 141.13 214.63
N LYS A 41 104.25 140.53 215.29
CA LYS A 41 104.84 139.25 214.84
C LYS A 41 103.84 138.10 214.84
N GLN A 42 102.96 138.04 215.83
CA GLN A 42 101.91 137.02 215.93
C GLN A 42 100.89 137.15 214.79
N ARG A 43 100.48 138.37 214.42
CA ARG A 43 99.66 138.64 213.22
C ARG A 43 100.38 138.27 211.92
N GLN A 44 101.66 138.60 211.78
CA GLN A 44 102.45 138.22 210.59
C GLN A 44 102.51 136.70 210.41
N SER A 45 102.76 135.95 211.49
CA SER A 45 102.77 134.48 211.47
C SER A 45 101.44 133.89 210.99
N GLN A 46 100.31 134.43 211.46
CA GLN A 46 98.97 134.02 211.05
C GLN A 46 98.73 134.20 209.54
N VAL A 47 99.13 135.34 208.97
CA VAL A 47 99.02 135.63 207.53
C VAL A 47 99.90 134.68 206.69
N PHE A 48 101.11 134.37 207.14
CA PHE A 48 101.97 133.40 206.45
C PHE A 48 101.39 131.99 206.48
N SER A 49 100.81 131.55 207.61
CA SER A 49 100.16 130.25 207.73
C SER A 49 98.99 130.10 206.76
N GLN A 50 98.15 131.13 206.64
CA GLN A 50 97.01 131.13 205.72
C GLN A 50 97.44 131.10 204.23
N ARG A 51 98.45 131.89 203.84
CA ARG A 51 99.05 131.80 202.51
C ARG A 51 99.63 130.42 202.20
N LEU A 52 100.23 129.74 203.19
CA LEU A 52 100.76 128.38 203.01
C LEU A 52 99.65 127.36 202.73
N MET A 53 98.49 127.50 203.39
CA MET A 53 97.29 126.71 203.11
C MET A 53 96.74 126.97 201.70
N GLU A 54 96.67 128.23 201.27
CA GLU A 54 96.26 128.64 199.92
C GLU A 54 97.17 128.04 198.85
N TYR A 55 98.50 128.20 198.97
CA TYR A 55 99.47 127.61 198.04
C TYR A 55 99.36 126.08 198.00
N LYS A 56 99.17 125.41 199.14
CA LYS A 56 98.97 123.95 199.17
C LYS A 56 97.69 123.51 198.43
N TYR A 57 96.60 124.27 198.57
CA TYR A 57 95.37 124.03 197.80
C TYR A 57 95.59 124.21 196.29
N PHE A 58 96.23 125.32 195.88
CA PHE A 58 96.54 125.57 194.47
C PHE A 58 97.45 124.49 193.87
N TRP A 59 98.54 124.10 194.54
CA TRP A 59 99.43 123.06 194.04
C TRP A 59 98.74 121.70 193.87
N ASN A 60 97.92 121.29 194.84
CA ASN A 60 97.14 120.05 194.72
C ASN A 60 96.16 120.12 193.54
N LYS A 61 95.49 121.26 193.32
CA LYS A 61 94.53 121.45 192.22
C LYS A 61 95.22 121.44 190.85
N THR A 62 96.38 122.10 190.73
CA THR A 62 97.21 122.08 189.52
C THR A 62 97.74 120.68 189.22
N LEU A 63 98.19 119.94 190.25
CA LEU A 63 98.64 118.55 190.10
C LEU A 63 97.50 117.64 189.62
N SER A 64 96.31 117.76 190.20
CA SER A 64 95.13 117.04 189.73
C SER A 64 94.83 117.31 188.26
N LEU A 65 94.82 118.58 187.84
CA LEU A 65 94.59 118.98 186.45
C LEU A 65 95.66 118.40 185.50
N LEU A 66 96.93 118.44 185.89
CA LEU A 66 98.06 117.90 185.11
C LEU A 66 98.00 116.37 184.99
N THR A 67 97.56 115.66 186.04
CA THR A 67 97.35 114.21 185.96
C THR A 67 96.13 113.83 185.14
N PHE A 68 95.10 114.69 185.06
CA PHE A 68 93.96 114.51 184.16
C PHE A 68 94.39 114.70 182.71
N THR A 69 94.99 115.84 182.33
CA THR A 69 95.42 116.08 180.94
C THR A 69 96.45 115.07 180.44
N LYS A 70 97.31 114.52 181.32
CA LYS A 70 98.19 113.39 180.96
C LYS A 70 97.42 112.12 180.56
N ARG A 71 96.26 111.83 181.17
CA ARG A 71 95.41 110.69 180.75
C ARG A 71 94.77 110.99 179.40
N GLU A 72 94.16 112.16 179.22
CA GLU A 72 93.51 112.55 177.96
C GLU A 72 94.48 112.46 176.78
N ILE A 73 95.68 113.02 176.92
CA ILE A 73 96.75 112.94 175.90
C ILE A 73 97.16 111.49 175.63
N THR A 74 97.12 110.61 176.64
CA THR A 74 97.40 109.18 176.47
C THR A 74 96.26 108.45 175.75
N SER A 75 94.99 108.80 175.99
CA SER A 75 93.84 108.26 175.26
C SER A 75 93.91 108.65 173.78
N ILE A 76 94.03 109.96 173.50
CA ILE A 76 94.13 110.50 172.14
C ILE A 76 95.31 109.88 171.38
N LYS A 77 96.47 109.70 172.03
CA LYS A 77 97.62 109.02 171.43
C LYS A 77 97.28 107.58 171.01
N ASN A 78 96.57 106.83 171.86
CA ASN A 78 96.22 105.44 171.59
C ASN A 78 95.15 105.36 170.49
N GLU A 79 94.11 106.20 170.55
CA GLU A 79 93.08 106.31 169.51
C GLU A 79 93.68 106.63 168.13
N VAL A 80 94.61 107.60 168.05
CA VAL A 80 95.33 107.94 166.81
C VAL A 80 96.19 106.77 166.31
N TYR A 81 96.80 105.99 167.21
CA TYR A 81 97.57 104.81 166.85
C TYR A 81 96.67 103.69 166.29
N ASP A 82 95.56 103.40 166.96
CA ASP A 82 94.61 102.37 166.54
C ASP A 82 93.92 102.75 165.22
N HIS A 83 93.54 104.02 165.04
CA HIS A 83 93.05 104.52 163.74
C HIS A 83 94.09 104.39 162.63
N PHE A 84 95.38 104.62 162.90
CA PHE A 84 96.45 104.43 161.92
C PHE A 84 96.64 102.95 161.54
N GLN A 85 96.55 102.03 162.51
CA GLN A 85 96.61 100.59 162.24
C GLN A 85 95.39 100.11 161.45
N ASN A 86 94.18 100.54 161.83
CA ASN A 86 92.94 100.22 161.12
C ASN A 86 92.97 100.73 159.67
N TRP A 87 93.43 101.96 159.44
CA TRP A 87 93.66 102.49 158.08
C TRP A 87 94.68 101.67 157.29
N THR A 88 95.75 101.21 157.95
CA THR A 88 96.79 100.38 157.32
C THR A 88 96.24 99.00 156.91
N SER A 89 95.41 98.34 157.73
CA SER A 89 94.72 97.09 157.37
C SER A 89 93.77 97.30 156.19
N LEU A 90 92.89 98.30 156.29
CA LEU A 90 91.91 98.62 155.24
C LEU A 90 92.57 98.90 153.88
N LYS A 91 93.71 99.61 153.88
CA LYS A 91 94.51 99.85 152.67
C LYS A 91 95.06 98.55 152.07
N GLY A 92 95.48 97.58 152.91
CA GLY A 92 95.92 96.25 152.47
C GLY A 92 94.77 95.43 151.88
N GLU A 93 93.63 95.39 152.57
CA GLU A 93 92.42 94.69 152.12
C GLU A 93 91.88 95.25 150.80
N LEU A 94 91.80 96.58 150.66
CA LEU A 94 91.41 97.23 149.41
C LEU A 94 92.37 96.90 148.25
N PHE A 95 93.69 96.87 148.50
CA PHE A 95 94.66 96.49 147.47
C PHE A 95 94.48 95.03 147.01
N LEU A 96 94.20 94.10 147.93
CA LEU A 96 93.91 92.70 147.62
C LEU A 96 92.59 92.54 146.85
N GLN A 97 91.53 93.29 147.23
CA GLN A 97 90.27 93.30 146.50
C GLN A 97 90.44 93.85 145.08
N ILE A 98 91.10 95.00 144.91
CA ILE A 98 91.39 95.61 143.60
C ILE A 98 92.18 94.63 142.72
N LYS A 99 93.19 93.96 143.28
CA LYS A 99 93.96 92.93 142.56
C LYS A 99 93.07 91.76 142.12
N SER A 100 92.29 91.20 143.04
CA SER A 100 91.37 90.09 142.76
C SER A 100 90.38 90.44 141.64
N ILE A 101 89.75 91.61 141.72
CA ILE A 101 88.80 92.10 140.70
C ILE A 101 89.50 92.27 139.35
N SER A 102 90.73 92.79 139.34
CA SER A 102 91.53 92.98 138.11
C SER A 102 91.91 91.66 137.46
N GLU A 103 92.31 90.66 138.25
CA GLU A 103 92.62 89.30 137.77
C GLU A 103 91.36 88.59 137.24
N THR A 104 90.22 88.72 137.93
CA THR A 104 88.93 88.21 137.46
C THR A 104 88.52 88.85 136.13
N ALA A 105 88.53 90.18 136.02
CA ALA A 105 88.17 90.89 134.79
C ALA A 105 89.08 90.51 133.61
N LEU A 106 90.39 90.32 133.83
CA LEU A 106 91.31 89.84 132.80
C LEU A 106 91.01 88.41 132.33
N THR A 107 90.57 87.52 133.22
CA THR A 107 90.14 86.16 132.82
C THR A 107 88.81 86.17 132.07
N GLU A 108 87.86 87.01 132.45
CA GLU A 108 86.58 87.20 131.75
C GLU A 108 86.79 87.78 130.34
N ILE A 109 87.58 88.86 130.20
CA ILE A 109 87.98 89.41 128.90
C ILE A 109 88.65 88.36 128.02
N LYS A 110 89.47 87.47 128.59
CA LYS A 110 90.12 86.37 127.87
C LYS A 110 89.14 85.26 127.43
N ILE A 111 88.06 85.03 128.18
CA ILE A 111 86.97 84.12 127.82
C ILE A 111 86.09 84.74 126.73
N LEU A 112 85.67 86.00 126.89
CA LEU A 112 84.87 86.73 125.90
C LEU A 112 85.58 86.84 124.54
N ASN A 113 86.88 87.13 124.52
CA ASN A 113 87.66 87.13 123.27
C ASN A 113 87.76 85.74 122.61
N LYS A 114 87.82 84.65 123.38
CA LYS A 114 87.74 83.29 122.82
C LYS A 114 86.36 83.04 122.20
N SER A 115 85.28 83.40 122.91
CA SER A 115 83.90 83.23 122.43
C SER A 115 83.62 84.05 121.17
N LEU A 116 84.10 85.31 121.11
CA LEU A 116 84.03 86.16 119.92
C LEU A 116 84.74 85.53 118.73
N ALA A 117 85.96 85.02 118.93
CA ALA A 117 86.71 84.34 117.88
C ALA A 117 86.07 83.01 117.42
N VAL A 118 85.25 82.35 118.24
CA VAL A 118 84.41 81.22 117.80
C VAL A 118 83.22 81.74 117.00
N SER A 119 82.53 82.77 117.48
CA SER A 119 81.39 83.38 116.78
C SER A 119 81.75 83.84 115.37
N GLN A 120 82.89 84.52 115.21
CA GLN A 120 83.40 84.99 113.90
C GLN A 120 83.74 83.84 112.93
N ARG A 121 84.19 82.68 113.44
CA ARG A 121 84.40 81.48 112.60
C ARG A 121 83.07 80.87 112.16
N ASN A 122 82.09 80.82 113.07
CA ASN A 122 80.75 80.31 112.77
C ASN A 122 80.03 81.21 111.75
N GLU A 123 80.18 82.54 111.87
CA GLU A 123 79.67 83.54 110.93
C GLU A 123 80.21 83.31 109.51
N VAL A 124 81.53 83.22 109.35
CA VAL A 124 82.16 82.90 108.05
C VAL A 124 81.75 81.52 107.50
N CYS A 125 81.56 80.51 108.36
CA CYS A 125 81.07 79.20 107.94
C CYS A 125 79.63 79.28 107.41
N LEU A 126 78.74 79.99 108.11
CA LEU A 126 77.34 80.19 107.73
C LEU A 126 77.20 81.04 106.45
N GLU A 127 78.06 82.05 106.25
CA GLU A 127 78.13 82.75 104.96
C GLU A 127 78.47 81.80 103.81
N GLU A 128 79.44 80.90 104.00
CA GLU A 128 79.86 79.97 102.95
C GLU A 128 78.79 78.89 102.70
N GLU A 129 78.13 78.38 103.74
CA GLU A 129 76.94 77.54 103.58
C GLU A 129 75.82 78.28 102.83
N MET A 130 75.57 79.55 103.12
CA MET A 130 74.57 80.36 102.42
C MET A 130 74.91 80.58 100.94
N LYS A 131 76.19 80.80 100.60
CA LYS A 131 76.67 80.85 99.21
C LYS A 131 76.44 79.53 98.48
N ASN A 132 76.77 78.41 99.11
CA ASN A 132 76.58 77.07 98.54
C ASN A 132 75.09 76.72 98.36
N LEU A 133 74.24 77.02 99.35
CA LEU A 133 72.78 76.87 99.25
C LEU A 133 72.19 77.74 98.13
N LYS A 134 72.71 78.95 97.91
CA LYS A 134 72.29 79.81 96.80
C LYS A 134 72.68 79.20 95.44
N LEU A 135 73.90 78.70 95.28
CA LEU A 135 74.34 78.00 94.06
C LEU A 135 73.49 76.75 93.78
N LEU A 136 73.16 75.96 94.81
CA LEU A 136 72.28 74.80 94.69
C LEU A 136 70.85 75.21 94.30
N SER A 137 70.33 76.30 94.84
CA SER A 137 69.01 76.86 94.50
C SER A 137 68.96 77.34 93.04
N ASP A 138 69.97 78.07 92.57
CA ASP A 138 70.05 78.50 91.17
C ASP A 138 70.24 77.33 90.20
N ALA A 139 71.02 76.30 90.58
CA ALA A 139 71.15 75.07 89.80
C ALA A 139 69.84 74.27 89.74
N ALA A 140 69.09 74.20 90.84
CA ALA A 140 67.76 73.58 90.87
C ALA A 140 66.77 74.34 89.98
N ARG A 141 66.75 75.69 90.08
CA ARG A 141 65.93 76.57 89.24
C ARG A 141 66.22 76.39 87.74
N LEU A 142 67.50 76.32 87.36
CA LEU A 142 67.91 76.05 85.98
C LEU A 142 67.46 74.65 85.51
N ARG A 143 67.59 73.62 86.36
CA ARG A 143 67.06 72.27 86.05
C ARG A 143 65.54 72.28 85.87
N SER A 144 64.78 72.99 86.72
CA SER A 144 63.33 73.13 86.56
C SER A 144 62.95 73.81 85.25
N GLN A 145 63.68 74.87 84.85
CA GLN A 145 63.48 75.53 83.55
C GLN A 145 63.80 74.59 82.38
N GLN A 146 64.90 73.83 82.45
CA GLN A 146 65.26 72.84 81.43
C GLN A 146 64.21 71.71 81.31
N ILE A 147 63.68 71.22 82.44
CA ILE A 147 62.60 70.23 82.48
C ILE A 147 61.31 70.81 81.86
N GLN A 148 60.97 72.07 82.13
CA GLN A 148 59.81 72.72 81.53
C GLN A 148 59.94 72.88 80.00
N ILE A 149 61.12 73.24 79.51
CA ILE A 149 61.42 73.29 78.06
C ILE A 149 61.34 71.89 77.45
N SER A 150 61.94 70.89 78.10
CA SER A 150 61.88 69.49 77.67
C SER A 150 60.43 68.97 77.60
N LYS A 151 59.59 69.31 78.58
CA LYS A 151 58.17 68.94 78.61
C LYS A 151 57.36 69.63 77.51
N GLN A 152 57.70 70.87 77.15
CA GLN A 152 57.06 71.52 76.00
C GLN A 152 57.49 70.86 74.67
N GLN A 153 58.75 70.45 74.55
CA GLN A 153 59.22 69.68 73.40
C GLN A 153 58.55 68.30 73.31
N GLU A 154 58.39 67.61 74.45
CA GLU A 154 57.65 66.35 74.57
C GLU A 154 56.19 66.50 74.11
N MET A 155 55.45 67.51 74.60
CA MET A 155 54.08 67.77 74.15
C MET A 155 54.02 68.10 72.65
N ASN A 156 54.95 68.89 72.13
CA ASN A 156 55.00 69.19 70.69
C ASN A 156 55.27 67.94 69.83
N LEU A 157 56.13 67.04 70.30
CA LEU A 157 56.39 65.75 69.66
C LEU A 157 55.18 64.81 69.77
N GLN A 158 54.50 64.77 70.92
CA GLN A 158 53.30 63.95 71.13
C GLN A 158 52.17 64.37 70.18
N THR A 159 51.92 65.67 70.04
CA THR A 159 50.95 66.21 69.06
C THR A 159 51.34 65.79 67.64
N ARG A 160 52.61 65.96 67.24
CA ARG A 160 53.09 65.56 65.91
C ARG A 160 52.96 64.05 65.67
N CYS A 161 53.19 63.22 66.68
CA CYS A 161 52.99 61.77 66.59
C CYS A 161 51.51 61.41 66.43
N HIS A 162 50.61 62.07 67.14
CA HIS A 162 49.16 61.91 66.95
C HIS A 162 48.70 62.33 65.55
N ASP A 163 49.21 63.46 65.04
CA ASP A 163 48.85 63.95 63.70
C ASP A 163 49.36 63.01 62.60
N LEU A 164 50.59 62.51 62.71
CA LEU A 164 51.15 61.49 61.81
C LEU A 164 50.41 60.14 61.93
N GLN A 165 49.96 59.75 63.13
CA GLN A 165 49.15 58.55 63.31
C GLN A 165 47.78 58.70 62.64
N LYS A 166 47.17 59.89 62.71
CA LYS A 166 45.93 60.19 61.98
C LYS A 166 46.14 60.16 60.47
N GLU A 167 47.19 60.81 59.96
CA GLU A 167 47.54 60.79 58.53
C GLU A 167 47.77 59.35 58.03
N ALA A 168 48.45 58.51 58.81
CA ALA A 168 48.64 57.09 58.48
C ALA A 168 47.32 56.30 58.41
N LEU A 169 46.36 56.57 59.30
CA LEU A 169 45.03 55.96 59.27
C LEU A 169 44.19 56.48 58.10
N ASP A 170 44.20 57.79 57.83
CA ASP A 170 43.50 58.40 56.70
C ASP A 170 44.06 57.88 55.35
N LEU A 171 45.37 57.61 55.26
CA LEU A 171 46.02 56.96 54.13
C LEU A 171 45.70 55.47 54.04
N GLN A 172 45.66 54.73 55.15
CA GLN A 172 45.26 53.32 55.18
C GLN A 172 43.83 53.16 54.65
N CYS A 173 42.88 53.96 55.14
CA CYS A 173 41.49 53.96 54.66
C CYS A 173 41.40 54.26 53.15
N GLN A 174 42.25 55.14 52.61
CA GLN A 174 42.33 55.40 51.18
C GLN A 174 42.88 54.20 50.39
N VAL A 175 43.92 53.54 50.89
CA VAL A 175 44.48 52.32 50.27
C VAL A 175 43.47 51.18 50.27
N GLU A 176 42.75 50.97 51.37
CA GLU A 176 41.68 49.96 51.47
C GLU A 176 40.51 50.28 50.51
N ALA A 177 40.06 51.54 50.46
CA ALA A 177 39.01 51.98 49.55
C ALA A 177 39.43 51.89 48.06
N LEU A 178 40.71 52.10 47.74
CA LEU A 178 41.25 51.88 46.40
C LEU A 178 41.39 50.38 46.08
N GLY A 179 41.78 49.55 47.04
CA GLY A 179 41.82 48.09 46.92
C GLY A 179 40.44 47.49 46.62
N LEU A 180 39.40 47.91 47.35
CA LEU A 180 38.02 47.51 47.08
C LEU A 180 37.51 47.98 45.72
N LYS A 181 37.87 49.20 45.27
CA LYS A 181 37.57 49.67 43.92
C LYS A 181 38.27 48.83 42.85
N LEU A 182 39.56 48.50 43.04
CA LEU A 182 40.33 47.66 42.13
C LEU A 182 39.76 46.23 42.06
N GLN A 183 39.41 45.63 43.19
CA GLN A 183 38.76 44.33 43.23
C GLN A 183 37.43 44.35 42.48
N LYS A 184 36.61 45.40 42.67
CA LYS A 184 35.37 45.57 41.92
C LYS A 184 35.62 45.66 40.40
N THR A 185 36.52 46.53 39.95
CA THR A 185 36.83 46.66 38.51
C THR A 185 37.45 45.38 37.93
N MET A 186 38.19 44.59 38.73
CA MET A 186 38.67 43.27 38.33
C MET A 186 37.49 42.30 38.09
N THR A 187 36.53 42.22 39.01
CA THR A 187 35.33 41.37 38.82
C THR A 187 34.46 41.84 37.65
N GLU A 188 34.36 43.15 37.41
CA GLU A 188 33.68 43.70 36.23
C GLU A 188 34.42 43.32 34.94
N LEU A 189 35.76 43.39 34.92
CA LEU A 189 36.60 42.98 33.79
C LEU A 189 36.49 41.48 33.47
N ASP A 190 36.52 40.61 34.48
CA ASP A 190 36.35 39.17 34.28
C ASP A 190 34.92 38.83 33.79
N ASN A 191 33.88 39.51 34.29
CA ASN A 191 32.52 39.39 33.75
C ASN A 191 32.43 39.83 32.27
N TYR A 192 33.11 40.91 31.88
CA TYR A 192 33.18 41.33 30.47
C TYR A 192 33.94 40.33 29.60
N LYS A 193 35.03 39.76 30.12
CA LYS A 193 35.85 38.73 29.45
C LYS A 193 35.07 37.43 29.25
N GLU A 194 34.30 36.97 30.24
CA GLU A 194 33.41 35.82 30.10
C GLU A 194 32.33 36.10 29.03
N LYS A 195 31.67 37.26 29.11
CA LYS A 195 30.66 37.68 28.12
C LYS A 195 31.23 37.75 26.69
N LEU A 196 32.49 38.16 26.54
CA LEU A 196 33.19 38.21 25.26
C LEU A 196 33.56 36.81 24.75
N MET A 197 34.01 35.88 25.62
CA MET A 197 34.21 34.48 25.23
C MET A 197 32.89 33.83 24.80
N ASN A 198 31.80 34.04 25.54
CA ASN A 198 30.48 33.51 25.21
C ASN A 198 29.99 34.05 23.84
N LYS A 199 30.21 35.34 23.55
CA LYS A 199 29.91 35.93 22.23
C LYS A 199 30.83 35.43 21.11
N SER A 200 32.09 35.10 21.40
CA SER A 200 32.98 34.41 20.43
C SER A 200 32.45 33.01 20.12
N ASN A 201 32.08 32.24 21.14
CA ASN A 201 31.51 30.90 20.99
C ASN A 201 30.21 30.93 20.16
N GLU A 202 29.30 31.88 20.42
CA GLU A 202 28.11 32.13 19.60
C GLU A 202 28.44 32.46 18.14
N ALA A 203 29.46 33.30 17.90
CA ALA A 203 29.89 33.67 16.55
C ALA A 203 30.47 32.46 15.79
N ASP A 204 31.28 31.63 16.44
CA ASP A 204 31.81 30.38 15.87
C ASP A 204 30.70 29.36 15.61
N ASP A 205 29.68 29.29 16.47
CA ASP A 205 28.49 28.46 16.29
C ASP A 205 27.69 28.90 15.05
N CYS A 206 27.47 30.21 14.91
CA CYS A 206 26.84 30.81 13.75
C CYS A 206 27.67 30.60 12.47
N GLN A 207 29.00 30.71 12.55
CA GLN A 207 29.87 30.46 11.41
C GLN A 207 29.87 28.97 11.01
N ARG A 208 29.86 28.03 11.97
CA ARG A 208 29.69 26.59 11.71
C ARG A 208 28.34 26.27 11.08
N LYS A 209 27.24 26.89 11.55
CA LYS A 209 25.90 26.80 10.93
C LYS A 209 25.91 27.34 9.49
N LEU A 210 26.53 28.50 9.24
CA LEU A 210 26.66 29.09 7.91
C LEU A 210 27.47 28.20 6.95
N ARG A 211 28.60 27.61 7.39
CA ARG A 211 29.36 26.64 6.57
C ARG A 211 28.50 25.43 6.18
N LYS A 212 27.72 24.88 7.13
CA LYS A 212 26.80 23.76 6.86
C LYS A 212 25.71 24.12 5.86
N LEU A 213 25.09 25.30 6.00
CA LEU A 213 24.07 25.79 5.07
C LEU A 213 24.63 26.05 3.67
N LYS A 214 25.83 26.63 3.55
CA LYS A 214 26.51 26.79 2.24
C LYS A 214 26.78 25.43 1.57
N PHE A 215 27.25 24.43 2.32
CA PHE A 215 27.46 23.08 1.79
C PHE A 215 26.15 22.40 1.36
N GLN A 216 25.07 22.56 2.14
CA GLN A 216 23.73 22.09 1.73
C GLN A 216 23.22 22.82 0.49
N SER A 217 23.43 24.14 0.37
CA SER A 217 23.09 24.92 -0.82
C SER A 217 23.76 24.36 -2.07
N ILE A 218 25.08 24.11 -2.03
CA ILE A 218 25.85 23.52 -3.14
C ILE A 218 25.33 22.12 -3.50
N ILE A 219 24.91 21.32 -2.52
CA ILE A 219 24.29 20.00 -2.77
C ILE A 219 22.91 20.14 -3.42
N PHE A 220 22.08 21.09 -2.99
CA PHE A 220 20.78 21.32 -3.63
C PHE A 220 20.94 21.89 -5.04
N GLU A 221 21.80 22.87 -5.23
CA GLU A 221 22.13 23.49 -6.52
C GLU A 221 22.66 22.43 -7.52
N SER A 222 23.64 21.62 -7.13
CA SER A 222 24.14 20.52 -7.99
C SER A 222 23.12 19.39 -8.27
N ARG A 223 22.10 19.22 -7.42
CA ARG A 223 20.94 18.34 -7.70
C ARG A 223 19.96 18.99 -8.68
N TYR A 224 19.62 20.27 -8.48
CA TYR A 224 18.70 21.00 -9.33
C TYR A 224 19.28 21.21 -10.73
N THR A 225 20.55 21.61 -10.87
CA THR A 225 21.22 21.75 -12.17
C THR A 225 21.24 20.44 -12.95
N ARG A 226 21.45 19.30 -12.27
CA ARG A 226 21.38 17.98 -12.90
C ARG A 226 19.96 17.63 -13.33
N LEU A 227 18.98 17.78 -12.45
CA LEU A 227 17.57 17.51 -12.76
C LEU A 227 17.05 18.40 -13.90
N LEU A 228 17.46 19.67 -13.93
CA LEU A 228 17.11 20.62 -14.98
C LEU A 228 17.70 20.18 -16.31
N LYS A 229 18.98 19.76 -16.33
CA LYS A 229 19.58 19.14 -17.51
C LYS A 229 18.90 17.83 -17.93
N GLU A 230 18.59 16.93 -17.01
CA GLU A 230 17.84 15.70 -17.30
C GLU A 230 16.47 16.00 -17.95
N LYS A 231 15.80 17.08 -17.55
CA LYS A 231 14.56 17.56 -18.17
C LYS A 231 14.77 18.25 -19.52
N GLU A 232 15.87 18.96 -19.71
CA GLU A 232 16.25 19.58 -20.98
C GLU A 232 16.65 18.52 -22.03
N ASP A 233 17.47 17.54 -21.65
CA ASP A 233 17.81 16.37 -22.47
C ASP A 233 16.54 15.55 -22.81
N SER A 234 15.61 15.40 -21.86
CA SER A 234 14.29 14.79 -22.11
C SER A 234 13.44 15.60 -23.09
N LEU A 235 13.40 16.93 -22.96
CA LEU A 235 12.66 17.83 -23.84
C LEU A 235 13.22 17.80 -25.26
N MET A 236 14.54 17.84 -25.42
CA MET A 236 15.21 17.67 -26.72
C MET A 236 14.87 16.32 -27.36
N THR A 237 14.82 15.25 -26.56
CA THR A 237 14.39 13.93 -27.03
C THR A 237 12.93 13.95 -27.51
N CYS A 238 12.01 14.55 -26.73
CA CYS A 238 10.61 14.72 -27.14
C CYS A 238 10.47 15.56 -28.42
N GLN A 239 11.19 16.68 -28.54
CA GLN A 239 11.19 17.52 -29.75
C GLN A 239 11.70 16.76 -30.97
N GLN A 240 12.76 15.94 -30.82
CA GLN A 240 13.27 15.11 -31.90
C GLN A 240 12.26 14.02 -32.30
N THR A 241 11.59 13.36 -31.34
CA THR A 241 10.52 12.39 -31.67
C THR A 241 9.32 13.07 -32.35
N TYR A 242 8.92 14.27 -31.91
CA TYR A 242 7.87 15.05 -32.57
C TYR A 242 8.26 15.38 -34.01
N LYS A 243 9.50 15.81 -34.25
CA LYS A 243 10.01 16.12 -35.60
C LYS A 243 10.00 14.88 -36.50
N THR A 244 10.46 13.73 -36.00
CA THR A 244 10.43 12.47 -36.77
C THR A 244 8.99 12.02 -37.07
N LEU A 245 8.06 12.15 -36.12
CA LEU A 245 6.64 11.85 -36.35
C LEU A 245 5.99 12.83 -37.35
N GLN A 246 6.37 14.12 -37.34
CA GLN A 246 5.95 15.12 -38.33
C GLN A 246 6.49 14.75 -39.73
N GLU A 247 7.74 14.31 -39.83
CA GLU A 247 8.37 13.85 -41.07
C GLU A 247 7.67 12.59 -41.62
N GLU A 248 7.42 11.58 -40.77
CA GLU A 248 6.65 10.38 -41.10
C GLU A 248 5.21 10.69 -41.52
N LEU A 249 4.51 11.61 -40.83
CA LEU A 249 3.16 12.04 -41.19
C LEU A 249 3.14 12.61 -42.61
N THR A 250 4.04 13.55 -42.93
CA THR A 250 4.09 14.09 -44.31
C THR A 250 4.51 13.04 -45.35
N ALA A 251 5.30 12.03 -44.97
CA ALA A 251 5.61 10.91 -45.85
C ALA A 251 4.36 10.03 -46.11
N LYS A 252 3.49 9.87 -45.12
CA LYS A 252 2.21 9.16 -45.25
C LYS A 252 1.19 9.95 -46.06
N GLU A 253 1.07 11.25 -45.84
CA GLU A 253 0.21 12.14 -46.64
C GLU A 253 0.58 12.05 -48.14
N ARG A 254 1.87 12.21 -48.49
CA ARG A 254 2.36 12.05 -49.87
C ARG A 254 2.11 10.64 -50.43
N GLN A 255 2.19 9.59 -49.59
CA GLN A 255 1.89 8.21 -50.00
C GLN A 255 0.39 8.03 -50.29
N GLU A 256 -0.50 8.62 -49.47
CA GLU A 256 -1.95 8.59 -49.69
C GLU A 256 -2.34 9.37 -50.95
N GLU A 257 -1.80 10.57 -51.15
CA GLU A 257 -1.99 11.35 -52.38
C GLU A 257 -1.57 10.58 -53.64
N ASP A 258 -0.48 9.81 -53.56
CA ASP A 258 0.01 8.99 -54.67
C ASP A 258 -0.86 7.77 -54.95
N ILE A 259 -1.35 7.11 -53.90
CA ILE A 259 -2.35 6.03 -54.01
C ILE A 259 -3.65 6.59 -54.61
N LYS A 260 -4.11 7.76 -54.17
CA LYS A 260 -5.30 8.43 -54.67
C LYS A 260 -5.16 8.83 -56.15
N ARG A 261 -4.01 9.37 -56.55
CA ARG A 261 -3.70 9.61 -57.98
C ARG A 261 -3.72 8.31 -58.81
N ARG A 262 -3.22 7.20 -58.27
CA ARG A 262 -3.27 5.88 -58.93
C ARG A 262 -4.68 5.29 -59.00
N ILE A 263 -5.50 5.45 -57.97
CA ILE A 263 -6.92 5.05 -57.96
C ILE A 263 -7.68 5.82 -59.04
N ASN A 264 -7.57 7.15 -59.07
CA ASN A 264 -8.24 7.98 -60.09
C ASN A 264 -7.83 7.57 -61.53
N LEU A 265 -6.58 7.18 -61.77
CA LEU A 265 -6.15 6.68 -63.08
C LEU A 265 -6.82 5.34 -63.42
N ALA A 266 -6.81 4.37 -62.50
CA ALA A 266 -7.47 3.08 -62.69
C ALA A 266 -9.00 3.19 -62.85
N GLU A 267 -9.64 4.15 -62.17
CA GLU A 267 -11.06 4.47 -62.34
C GLU A 267 -11.35 5.04 -63.73
N ASN A 268 -10.50 5.93 -64.27
CA ASN A 268 -10.63 6.43 -65.63
C ASN A 268 -10.40 5.33 -66.69
N GLU A 269 -9.40 4.46 -66.50
CA GLU A 269 -9.15 3.29 -67.37
C GLU A 269 -10.35 2.31 -67.34
N LEU A 270 -10.94 2.10 -66.17
CA LEU A 270 -12.17 1.32 -65.99
C LEU A 270 -13.36 1.97 -66.70
N GLU A 271 -13.50 3.29 -66.67
CA GLU A 271 -14.60 3.99 -67.35
C GLU A 271 -14.46 3.93 -68.88
N ILE A 272 -13.23 4.09 -69.40
CA ILE A 272 -12.92 3.93 -70.83
C ILE A 272 -13.23 2.50 -71.28
N THR A 273 -12.83 1.48 -70.51
CA THR A 273 -13.09 0.07 -70.87
C THR A 273 -14.56 -0.31 -70.76
N LYS A 274 -15.33 0.26 -69.81
CA LYS A 274 -16.81 0.16 -69.81
C LYS A 274 -17.43 0.77 -71.07
N ALA A 275 -16.98 1.96 -71.49
CA ALA A 275 -17.52 2.64 -72.66
C ALA A 275 -17.28 1.85 -73.95
N LEU A 276 -16.04 1.38 -74.17
CA LEU A 276 -15.69 0.50 -75.28
C LEU A 276 -16.49 -0.82 -75.25
N LEU A 277 -16.76 -1.37 -74.06
CA LEU A 277 -17.60 -2.55 -73.89
C LEU A 277 -19.09 -2.28 -74.19
N SER A 278 -19.60 -1.06 -74.01
CA SER A 278 -20.95 -0.69 -74.46
C SER A 278 -21.01 -0.60 -75.98
N GLN A 279 -20.08 0.16 -76.57
CA GLN A 279 -19.97 0.29 -78.03
C GLN A 279 -19.86 -1.08 -78.72
N ALA A 280 -18.99 -1.97 -78.24
CA ALA A 280 -18.86 -3.32 -78.80
C ALA A 280 -20.13 -4.19 -78.65
N LYS A 281 -20.96 -3.97 -77.61
CA LYS A 281 -22.28 -4.63 -77.48
C LYS A 281 -23.27 -4.07 -78.48
N GLU A 282 -23.27 -2.75 -78.69
CA GLU A 282 -24.13 -2.07 -79.66
C GLU A 282 -23.77 -2.48 -81.10
N GLU A 283 -22.49 -2.55 -81.45
CA GLU A 283 -21.98 -3.10 -82.72
C GLU A 283 -22.38 -4.58 -82.92
N VAL A 284 -22.34 -5.40 -81.87
CA VAL A 284 -22.82 -6.80 -81.92
C VAL A 284 -24.34 -6.87 -82.10
N VAL A 285 -25.11 -5.86 -81.68
CA VAL A 285 -26.56 -5.78 -81.93
C VAL A 285 -26.86 -5.32 -83.35
N THR A 286 -26.15 -4.31 -83.88
CA THR A 286 -26.32 -3.87 -85.28
C THR A 286 -25.96 -4.98 -86.25
N LEU A 287 -24.79 -5.61 -86.10
CA LEU A 287 -24.35 -6.74 -86.93
C LEU A 287 -25.30 -7.94 -86.88
N LYS A 288 -25.97 -8.18 -85.74
CA LYS A 288 -27.06 -9.17 -85.66
C LYS A 288 -28.27 -8.76 -86.49
N SER A 289 -28.71 -7.51 -86.40
CA SER A 289 -29.84 -7.00 -87.19
C SER A 289 -29.56 -6.99 -88.70
N GLU A 290 -28.33 -6.67 -89.12
CA GLU A 290 -27.89 -6.75 -90.51
C GLU A 290 -27.89 -8.21 -91.02
N ARG A 291 -27.45 -9.16 -90.19
CA ARG A 291 -27.54 -10.60 -90.49
C ARG A 291 -29.00 -11.07 -90.61
N GLU A 292 -29.88 -10.59 -89.74
CA GLU A 292 -31.33 -10.88 -89.79
C GLU A 292 -31.93 -10.38 -91.13
N LEU A 293 -31.64 -9.13 -91.50
CA LEU A 293 -32.07 -8.52 -92.76
C LEU A 293 -31.49 -9.23 -94.00
N MET A 294 -30.23 -9.68 -93.93
CA MET A 294 -29.60 -10.49 -94.99
C MET A 294 -30.29 -11.84 -95.14
N LEU A 295 -30.62 -12.52 -94.05
CA LEU A 295 -31.36 -13.79 -94.07
C LEU A 295 -32.77 -13.61 -94.67
N ILE A 296 -33.49 -12.55 -94.30
CA ILE A 296 -34.80 -12.19 -94.88
C ILE A 296 -34.66 -11.90 -96.38
N SER A 297 -33.61 -11.20 -96.80
CA SER A 297 -33.32 -10.93 -98.22
C SER A 297 -33.02 -12.21 -99.02
N HIS A 298 -32.23 -13.12 -98.47
CA HIS A 298 -31.93 -14.42 -99.08
C HIS A 298 -33.19 -15.29 -99.18
N GLN A 299 -34.02 -15.34 -98.14
CA GLN A 299 -35.30 -16.04 -98.13
C GLN A 299 -36.24 -15.52 -99.24
N LYS A 300 -36.37 -14.19 -99.36
CA LYS A 300 -37.17 -13.56 -100.42
C LYS A 300 -36.64 -13.85 -101.83
N SER A 301 -35.32 -13.93 -102.00
CA SER A 301 -34.69 -14.34 -103.27
C SER A 301 -35.01 -15.79 -103.63
N ILE A 302 -34.99 -16.70 -102.66
CA ILE A 302 -35.39 -18.11 -102.83
C ILE A 302 -36.87 -18.20 -103.24
N GLU A 303 -37.76 -17.41 -102.63
CA GLU A 303 -39.18 -17.33 -103.00
C GLU A 303 -39.38 -16.82 -104.43
N GLN A 304 -38.64 -15.80 -104.86
CA GLN A 304 -38.67 -15.32 -106.25
C GLN A 304 -38.17 -16.37 -107.26
N LEU A 305 -37.15 -17.16 -106.90
CA LEU A 305 -36.66 -18.26 -107.74
C LEU A 305 -37.67 -19.41 -107.83
N GLN A 306 -38.39 -19.72 -106.74
CA GLN A 306 -39.50 -20.69 -106.75
C GLN A 306 -40.66 -20.21 -107.63
N GLU A 307 -41.02 -18.93 -107.58
CA GLU A 307 -42.09 -18.37 -108.44
C GLU A 307 -41.68 -18.34 -109.92
N THR A 308 -40.41 -18.02 -110.21
CA THR A 308 -39.85 -18.10 -111.57
C THR A 308 -39.91 -19.54 -112.12
N LEU A 309 -39.80 -20.55 -111.25
CA LEU A 309 -39.99 -21.96 -111.60
C LEU A 309 -41.46 -22.32 -111.88
N ARG A 310 -42.42 -21.78 -111.11
CA ARG A 310 -43.86 -21.95 -111.39
C ARG A 310 -44.24 -21.33 -112.74
N GLN A 311 -43.73 -20.13 -113.03
CA GLN A 311 -44.06 -19.43 -114.28
C GLN A 311 -43.58 -20.21 -115.52
N LYS A 312 -42.41 -20.88 -115.45
CA LYS A 312 -41.92 -21.72 -116.55
C LYS A 312 -42.79 -22.95 -116.82
N LEU A 313 -43.32 -23.60 -115.77
CA LEU A 313 -44.23 -24.74 -115.93
C LEU A 313 -45.51 -24.35 -116.69
N LEU A 314 -45.98 -23.11 -116.54
CA LEU A 314 -47.12 -22.57 -117.30
C LEU A 314 -46.77 -22.28 -118.77
N ASP A 315 -45.53 -21.89 -119.08
CA ASP A 315 -45.06 -21.70 -120.45
C ASP A 315 -44.83 -23.05 -121.19
N ASP A 316 -44.50 -24.12 -120.46
CA ASP A 316 -44.32 -25.47 -121.02
C ASP A 316 -45.67 -26.12 -121.45
N ASP A 317 -46.75 -25.94 -120.68
CA ASP A 317 -48.08 -26.46 -121.06
C ASP A 317 -48.64 -25.76 -122.34
N ASN A 318 -48.26 -24.50 -122.61
CA ASN A 318 -48.60 -23.77 -123.84
C ASN A 318 -47.92 -24.36 -125.10
N TRP A 319 -46.75 -24.98 -124.95
CA TRP A 319 -46.10 -25.72 -126.04
C TRP A 319 -46.73 -27.10 -126.26
N LYS A 320 -47.18 -27.74 -125.19
CA LYS A 320 -47.80 -29.06 -125.18
C LYS A 320 -49.14 -29.09 -125.93
N GLU A 321 -50.04 -28.16 -125.65
CA GLU A 321 -51.34 -28.03 -126.35
C GLU A 321 -51.15 -27.82 -127.87
N LYS A 322 -50.09 -27.08 -128.25
CA LYS A 322 -49.71 -26.83 -129.64
C LYS A 322 -49.13 -28.07 -130.35
N ILE A 323 -48.44 -28.94 -129.62
CA ILE A 323 -47.98 -30.25 -130.12
C ILE A 323 -49.15 -31.22 -130.23
N GLU A 324 -50.06 -31.23 -129.25
CA GLU A 324 -51.25 -32.10 -129.26
C GLU A 324 -52.20 -31.79 -130.41
N ALA A 325 -52.28 -30.54 -130.88
CA ALA A 325 -53.07 -30.15 -132.06
C ALA A 325 -52.53 -30.73 -133.39
N GLU A 326 -51.22 -30.69 -133.64
CA GLU A 326 -50.64 -31.26 -134.86
C GLU A 326 -50.62 -32.81 -134.78
N ILE A 327 -50.36 -33.35 -133.59
CA ILE A 327 -50.50 -34.79 -133.31
C ILE A 327 -51.95 -35.26 -133.52
N ALA A 328 -52.99 -34.47 -133.21
CA ALA A 328 -54.38 -34.86 -133.45
C ALA A 328 -54.70 -35.00 -134.96
N LYS A 329 -54.05 -34.19 -135.79
CA LYS A 329 -54.20 -34.15 -137.25
C LYS A 329 -53.43 -35.29 -137.92
N GLU A 330 -52.20 -35.53 -137.49
CA GLU A 330 -51.39 -36.70 -137.88
C GLU A 330 -52.06 -38.01 -137.41
N ARG A 331 -52.58 -38.05 -136.17
CA ARG A 331 -53.41 -39.16 -135.67
C ARG A 331 -54.64 -39.40 -136.52
N ALA A 332 -55.35 -38.38 -136.99
CA ALA A 332 -56.55 -38.58 -137.82
C ALA A 332 -56.23 -39.19 -139.18
N GLN A 333 -55.12 -38.79 -139.79
CA GLN A 333 -54.65 -39.35 -141.06
C GLN A 333 -54.13 -40.78 -140.87
N HIS A 334 -53.33 -41.01 -139.83
CA HIS A 334 -52.97 -42.35 -139.38
C HIS A 334 -54.16 -43.17 -138.88
N LEU A 335 -55.32 -42.59 -138.52
CA LEU A 335 -56.50 -43.36 -138.10
C LEU A 335 -57.19 -44.01 -139.30
N LEU A 336 -57.22 -43.34 -140.46
CA LEU A 336 -57.67 -43.94 -141.71
C LEU A 336 -56.68 -45.00 -142.21
N GLU A 337 -55.38 -44.72 -142.14
CA GLU A 337 -54.35 -45.72 -142.44
C GLU A 337 -54.38 -46.89 -141.44
N PHE A 338 -54.70 -46.66 -140.15
CA PHE A 338 -54.95 -47.73 -139.17
C PHE A 338 -56.29 -48.41 -139.35
N GLU A 339 -57.33 -47.78 -139.90
CA GLU A 339 -58.59 -48.49 -140.20
C GLU A 339 -58.43 -49.36 -141.44
N GLU A 340 -57.65 -48.96 -142.44
CA GLU A 340 -57.29 -49.79 -143.58
C GLU A 340 -56.29 -50.89 -143.19
N GLN A 341 -55.17 -50.54 -142.54
CA GLN A 341 -54.19 -51.51 -142.05
C GLN A 341 -54.73 -52.39 -140.92
N ALA A 342 -55.66 -51.94 -140.09
CA ALA A 342 -56.37 -52.80 -139.11
C ALA A 342 -57.75 -53.25 -139.61
N LEU A 343 -58.06 -53.13 -140.91
CA LEU A 343 -58.96 -54.05 -141.60
C LEU A 343 -58.13 -55.18 -142.21
N LEU A 344 -57.03 -54.87 -142.90
CA LEU A 344 -56.07 -55.86 -143.39
C LEU A 344 -55.50 -56.71 -142.25
N PHE A 345 -54.99 -56.12 -141.17
CA PHE A 345 -54.61 -56.85 -139.96
C PHE A 345 -55.80 -57.38 -139.17
N LYS A 346 -57.06 -56.93 -139.35
CA LYS A 346 -58.20 -57.67 -138.78
C LYS A 346 -58.53 -58.92 -139.59
N GLU A 347 -58.33 -58.91 -140.91
CA GLU A 347 -58.49 -60.08 -141.76
C GLU A 347 -57.30 -61.03 -141.62
N GLU A 348 -56.07 -60.52 -141.54
CA GLU A 348 -54.83 -61.30 -141.38
C GLU A 348 -54.62 -61.75 -139.93
N ILE A 349 -54.92 -60.94 -138.90
CA ILE A 349 -55.01 -61.47 -137.53
C ILE A 349 -56.23 -62.37 -137.41
N LYS A 350 -57.35 -62.19 -138.11
CA LYS A 350 -58.42 -63.20 -138.09
C LYS A 350 -57.99 -64.48 -138.79
N LEU A 351 -57.27 -64.41 -139.91
CA LEU A 351 -56.77 -65.58 -140.62
C LEU A 351 -55.72 -66.30 -139.79
N GLU A 352 -54.72 -65.60 -139.24
CA GLU A 352 -53.68 -66.19 -138.41
C GLU A 352 -54.21 -66.55 -137.01
N LEU A 353 -55.22 -65.87 -136.46
CA LEU A 353 -55.92 -66.31 -135.23
C LEU A 353 -56.86 -67.48 -135.51
N ASP A 354 -57.44 -67.63 -136.70
CA ASP A 354 -58.25 -68.79 -137.05
C ASP A 354 -57.35 -69.98 -137.43
N ILE A 355 -56.20 -69.75 -138.07
CA ILE A 355 -55.11 -70.74 -138.27
C ILE A 355 -54.44 -71.10 -136.94
N GLU A 356 -54.19 -70.16 -136.04
CA GLU A 356 -53.58 -70.42 -134.73
C GLU A 356 -54.62 -70.93 -133.74
N LYS A 357 -55.92 -70.61 -133.88
CA LYS A 357 -57.00 -71.38 -133.25
C LYS A 357 -57.11 -72.76 -133.85
N GLU A 358 -56.88 -72.98 -135.15
CA GLU A 358 -56.98 -74.31 -135.75
C GLU A 358 -55.79 -75.16 -135.33
N LYS A 359 -54.55 -74.65 -135.39
CA LYS A 359 -53.36 -75.23 -134.76
C LYS A 359 -53.53 -75.43 -133.26
N HIS A 360 -54.03 -74.44 -132.50
CA HIS A 360 -54.26 -74.60 -131.05
C HIS A 360 -55.45 -75.50 -130.75
N GLN A 361 -56.46 -75.62 -131.62
CA GLN A 361 -57.58 -76.55 -131.48
C GLN A 361 -57.15 -77.95 -131.91
N GLU A 362 -56.22 -78.11 -132.84
CA GLU A 362 -55.53 -79.37 -133.16
C GLU A 362 -54.57 -79.76 -132.04
N ILE A 363 -53.82 -78.83 -131.45
CA ILE A 363 -52.92 -79.07 -130.31
C ILE A 363 -53.74 -79.29 -129.03
N ILE A 364 -54.89 -78.63 -128.84
CA ILE A 364 -55.82 -78.90 -127.75
C ILE A 364 -56.64 -80.16 -128.03
N GLN A 365 -56.94 -80.54 -129.28
CA GLN A 365 -57.54 -81.85 -129.60
C GLN A 365 -56.51 -82.98 -129.55
N LYS A 366 -55.24 -82.70 -129.79
CA LYS A 366 -54.13 -83.65 -129.68
C LYS A 366 -53.73 -83.82 -128.23
N TYR A 367 -53.58 -82.75 -127.45
CA TYR A 367 -53.43 -82.84 -126.00
C TYR A 367 -54.72 -83.24 -125.30
N LYS A 368 -55.92 -83.02 -125.84
CA LYS A 368 -57.13 -83.70 -125.35
C LYS A 368 -57.19 -85.15 -125.76
N LYS A 369 -56.73 -85.58 -126.94
CA LYS A 369 -56.62 -87.01 -127.28
C LYS A 369 -55.52 -87.71 -126.52
N GLU A 370 -54.40 -87.05 -126.26
CA GLU A 370 -53.30 -87.57 -125.45
C GLU A 370 -53.67 -87.50 -123.97
N GLN A 371 -54.40 -86.48 -123.50
CA GLN A 371 -55.01 -86.46 -122.17
C GLN A 371 -56.16 -87.47 -122.07
N GLU A 372 -57.00 -87.69 -123.07
CA GLU A 372 -58.09 -88.67 -123.05
C GLU A 372 -57.56 -90.09 -123.24
N GLU A 373 -56.48 -90.31 -123.99
CA GLU A 373 -55.77 -91.58 -124.02
C GLU A 373 -54.98 -91.81 -122.73
N LEU A 374 -54.35 -90.79 -122.13
CA LEU A 374 -53.70 -90.92 -120.83
C LEU A 374 -54.74 -91.04 -119.72
N GLN A 375 -55.90 -90.39 -119.80
CA GLN A 375 -56.97 -90.47 -118.82
C GLN A 375 -57.82 -91.72 -119.04
N MET A 376 -57.85 -92.30 -120.23
CA MET A 376 -58.33 -93.66 -120.50
C MET A 376 -57.32 -94.68 -119.98
N LYS A 377 -56.04 -94.61 -120.36
CA LYS A 377 -54.98 -95.52 -119.87
C LYS A 377 -54.76 -95.40 -118.36
N ILE A 378 -54.92 -94.22 -117.76
CA ILE A 378 -54.93 -94.01 -116.31
C ILE A 378 -56.27 -94.44 -115.72
N SER A 379 -57.43 -94.27 -116.39
CA SER A 379 -58.68 -94.88 -115.91
C SER A 379 -58.71 -96.40 -116.07
N ASP A 380 -57.92 -96.98 -116.96
CA ASP A 380 -57.79 -98.42 -117.20
C ASP A 380 -56.69 -99.04 -116.34
N LEU A 381 -55.64 -98.29 -116.02
CA LEU A 381 -54.69 -98.64 -114.95
C LEU A 381 -55.30 -98.42 -113.57
N ILE A 382 -56.14 -97.41 -113.37
CA ILE A 382 -56.89 -97.23 -112.12
C ILE A 382 -58.04 -98.23 -112.05
N ALA A 383 -58.84 -98.48 -113.10
CA ALA A 383 -59.88 -99.51 -113.05
C ALA A 383 -59.31 -100.93 -113.12
N GLY A 384 -58.10 -101.10 -113.68
CA GLY A 384 -57.26 -102.28 -113.62
C GLY A 384 -56.78 -102.51 -112.21
N ALA A 385 -55.90 -101.66 -111.70
CA ALA A 385 -55.41 -101.72 -110.33
C ALA A 385 -56.52 -101.58 -109.28
N THR A 386 -57.70 -101.03 -109.57
CA THR A 386 -58.87 -101.04 -108.66
C THR A 386 -59.74 -102.29 -108.86
N ARG A 387 -59.68 -103.01 -109.99
CA ARG A 387 -60.20 -104.39 -110.06
C ARG A 387 -59.24 -105.34 -109.36
N ASP A 388 -57.94 -105.17 -109.56
CA ASP A 388 -56.91 -106.02 -108.99
C ASP A 388 -56.79 -105.74 -107.48
N LEU A 389 -56.77 -104.48 -107.04
CA LEU A 389 -56.94 -104.13 -105.62
C LEU A 389 -58.36 -104.41 -105.11
N ARG A 390 -59.43 -104.55 -105.92
CA ARG A 390 -60.72 -105.07 -105.40
C ARG A 390 -60.78 -106.59 -105.38
N LEU A 391 -59.95 -107.30 -106.13
CA LEU A 391 -59.81 -108.76 -106.05
C LEU A 391 -58.81 -109.14 -104.96
N GLU A 392 -57.77 -108.34 -104.77
CA GLU A 392 -56.82 -108.44 -103.67
C GLU A 392 -57.45 -107.91 -102.38
N VAL A 393 -58.22 -106.81 -102.39
CA VAL A 393 -59.09 -106.46 -101.25
C VAL A 393 -60.22 -107.47 -101.09
N ALA A 394 -60.87 -108.05 -102.12
CA ALA A 394 -61.87 -109.10 -101.87
C ALA A 394 -61.25 -110.43 -101.38
N THR A 395 -59.99 -110.73 -101.70
CA THR A 395 -59.29 -111.93 -101.19
C THR A 395 -58.53 -111.68 -99.90
N LEU A 396 -58.18 -110.43 -99.58
CA LEU A 396 -57.72 -109.99 -98.27
C LEU A 396 -58.89 -109.71 -97.32
N GLU A 397 -60.05 -109.27 -97.81
CA GLU A 397 -61.33 -109.23 -97.09
C GLU A 397 -61.82 -110.64 -96.90
N LYS A 398 -61.73 -111.55 -97.89
CA LYS A 398 -62.06 -112.95 -97.67
C LYS A 398 -61.08 -113.61 -96.70
N LYS A 399 -59.75 -113.41 -96.82
CA LYS A 399 -58.78 -113.89 -95.82
C LYS A 399 -58.93 -113.19 -94.48
N LEU A 400 -59.39 -111.94 -94.45
CA LEU A 400 -59.74 -111.21 -93.22
C LEU A 400 -61.09 -111.70 -92.70
N HIS A 401 -62.02 -112.21 -93.50
CA HIS A 401 -63.30 -112.76 -93.04
C HIS A 401 -63.16 -114.23 -92.67
N GLU A 402 -62.18 -114.95 -93.20
CA GLU A 402 -61.75 -116.30 -92.77
C GLU A 402 -60.84 -116.21 -91.53
N SER A 403 -59.92 -115.24 -91.47
CA SER A 403 -59.09 -114.95 -90.29
C SER A 403 -59.91 -114.27 -89.19
N HIS A 404 -60.85 -113.39 -89.51
CA HIS A 404 -61.82 -112.85 -88.56
C HIS A 404 -62.90 -113.88 -88.25
N ALA A 405 -63.26 -114.84 -89.10
CA ALA A 405 -64.09 -115.97 -88.66
C ALA A 405 -63.33 -116.87 -87.69
N GLN A 406 -62.07 -117.24 -87.98
CA GLN A 406 -61.23 -118.00 -87.04
C GLN A 406 -60.94 -117.22 -85.76
N TYR A 407 -60.71 -115.91 -85.86
CA TYR A 407 -60.59 -115.02 -84.71
C TYR A 407 -61.94 -114.81 -84.02
N THR A 408 -63.09 -114.89 -84.69
CA THR A 408 -64.42 -114.84 -84.06
C THR A 408 -64.80 -116.19 -83.46
N GLU A 409 -64.31 -117.33 -83.96
CA GLU A 409 -64.45 -118.62 -83.29
C GLU A 409 -63.50 -118.72 -82.09
N GLU A 410 -62.25 -118.24 -82.20
CA GLU A 410 -61.36 -118.07 -81.04
C GLU A 410 -61.89 -117.02 -80.07
N TYR A 411 -62.45 -115.91 -80.54
CA TYR A 411 -63.02 -114.84 -79.71
C TYR A 411 -64.38 -115.23 -79.17
N GLU A 412 -65.21 -116.05 -79.82
CA GLU A 412 -66.41 -116.64 -79.21
C GLU A 412 -66.04 -117.74 -78.22
N SER A 413 -64.96 -118.49 -78.45
CA SER A 413 -64.43 -119.44 -77.47
C SER A 413 -63.88 -118.71 -76.25
N LYS A 414 -63.05 -117.68 -76.46
CA LYS A 414 -62.52 -116.79 -75.43
C LYS A 414 -63.55 -115.81 -74.89
N GLU A 415 -64.69 -115.57 -75.55
CA GLU A 415 -65.81 -114.79 -75.03
C GLU A 415 -66.82 -115.70 -74.33
N LYS A 416 -66.86 -117.01 -74.58
CA LYS A 416 -67.49 -117.97 -73.67
C LYS A 416 -66.60 -118.19 -72.43
N GLU A 417 -65.27 -118.15 -72.57
CA GLU A 417 -64.34 -118.12 -71.44
C GLU A 417 -64.42 -116.80 -70.66
N ILE A 418 -64.40 -115.66 -71.34
CA ILE A 418 -64.60 -114.33 -70.76
C ILE A 418 -66.04 -114.15 -70.28
N GLU A 419 -67.06 -114.83 -70.80
CA GLU A 419 -68.42 -114.80 -70.25
C GLU A 419 -68.50 -115.65 -68.97
N ASN A 420 -67.83 -116.80 -68.91
CA ASN A 420 -67.67 -117.54 -67.65
C ASN A 420 -66.90 -116.69 -66.61
N LEU A 421 -65.82 -116.01 -67.02
CA LEU A 421 -65.07 -115.08 -66.16
C LEU A 421 -65.84 -113.79 -65.87
N LYS A 422 -66.74 -113.30 -66.76
CA LYS A 422 -67.66 -112.18 -66.54
C LYS A 422 -68.81 -112.59 -65.64
N ASN A 423 -69.20 -113.86 -65.57
CA ASN A 423 -70.17 -114.31 -64.56
C ASN A 423 -69.51 -114.37 -63.17
N VAL A 424 -68.24 -114.79 -63.08
CA VAL A 424 -67.43 -114.66 -61.85
C VAL A 424 -67.16 -113.20 -61.49
N VAL A 425 -66.82 -112.35 -62.48
CA VAL A 425 -66.62 -110.92 -62.28
C VAL A 425 -67.94 -110.20 -62.01
N ALA A 426 -69.08 -110.63 -62.54
CA ALA A 426 -70.41 -110.12 -62.19
C ALA A 426 -70.82 -110.56 -60.78
N GLU A 427 -70.36 -111.72 -60.30
CA GLU A 427 -70.51 -112.10 -58.89
C GLU A 427 -69.68 -111.15 -58.00
N PHE A 428 -68.45 -110.81 -58.40
CA PHE A 428 -67.64 -109.79 -57.71
C PHE A 428 -68.16 -108.35 -57.88
N GLU A 429 -68.71 -107.98 -59.04
CA GLU A 429 -69.33 -106.68 -59.30
C GLU A 429 -70.73 -106.60 -58.67
N SER A 430 -71.39 -107.71 -58.33
CA SER A 430 -72.56 -107.67 -57.44
C SER A 430 -72.19 -107.26 -56.01
N ARG A 431 -70.94 -107.52 -55.59
CA ARG A 431 -70.37 -106.92 -54.37
C ARG A 431 -69.90 -105.48 -54.63
N LEU A 432 -69.21 -105.23 -55.73
CA LEU A 432 -68.58 -103.92 -56.01
C LEU A 432 -69.61 -102.83 -56.35
N LYS A 433 -70.70 -103.14 -57.06
CA LYS A 433 -71.83 -102.24 -57.30
C LYS A 433 -72.53 -101.82 -56.01
N LYS A 434 -72.49 -102.69 -54.98
CA LYS A 434 -72.93 -102.38 -53.62
C LYS A 434 -72.01 -101.36 -52.91
N GLU A 435 -70.81 -101.16 -53.42
CA GLU A 435 -69.86 -100.10 -53.07
C GLU A 435 -70.09 -98.86 -53.97
N THR A 436 -70.22 -99.03 -55.30
CA THR A 436 -70.34 -97.93 -56.28
C THR A 436 -71.61 -97.09 -56.11
N ASP A 437 -72.73 -97.69 -55.70
CA ASP A 437 -73.97 -96.96 -55.38
C ASP A 437 -73.78 -95.90 -54.25
N ASN A 438 -72.68 -95.97 -53.47
CA ASN A 438 -72.30 -94.94 -52.49
C ASN A 438 -71.33 -93.86 -53.04
N SER A 439 -70.80 -94.00 -54.25
CA SER A 439 -69.70 -93.16 -54.78
C SER A 439 -70.15 -92.13 -55.81
N ASP A 440 -70.97 -92.50 -56.80
CA ASP A 440 -71.36 -91.54 -57.85
C ASP A 440 -72.31 -90.45 -57.32
N PHE A 441 -73.08 -90.77 -56.27
CA PHE A 441 -73.83 -89.82 -55.44
C PHE A 441 -73.00 -88.65 -54.88
N VAL A 442 -71.67 -88.79 -54.82
CA VAL A 442 -70.73 -87.79 -54.28
C VAL A 442 -70.15 -86.88 -55.38
N SER A 443 -70.08 -87.36 -56.63
CA SER A 443 -69.45 -86.59 -57.72
C SER A 443 -70.43 -85.69 -58.49
N GLU A 444 -71.70 -86.08 -58.59
CA GLU A 444 -72.76 -85.26 -59.19
C GLU A 444 -72.99 -83.97 -58.38
N GLY A 445 -72.98 -84.08 -57.04
CA GLY A 445 -73.17 -82.94 -56.14
C GLY A 445 -72.13 -81.82 -56.30
N LEU A 446 -70.88 -82.12 -56.67
CA LEU A 446 -69.85 -81.11 -56.98
C LEU A 446 -70.15 -80.28 -58.25
N ARG A 447 -70.95 -80.83 -59.18
CA ARG A 447 -71.39 -80.13 -60.39
C ARG A 447 -72.57 -79.20 -60.10
N GLU A 448 -73.46 -79.62 -59.20
CA GLU A 448 -74.55 -78.78 -58.69
C GLU A 448 -74.02 -77.70 -57.74
N GLU A 449 -72.98 -77.97 -56.94
CA GLU A 449 -72.29 -76.98 -56.11
C GLU A 449 -71.72 -75.83 -56.96
N MET A 450 -71.13 -76.10 -58.13
CA MET A 450 -70.68 -75.06 -59.07
C MET A 450 -71.82 -74.21 -59.67
N LYS A 451 -73.06 -74.72 -59.68
CA LYS A 451 -74.26 -73.93 -60.06
C LYS A 451 -74.75 -73.13 -58.85
N GLN A 452 -74.87 -73.78 -57.70
CA GLN A 452 -75.27 -73.18 -56.43
C GLN A 452 -74.36 -72.02 -56.04
N LYS A 453 -73.05 -72.10 -56.29
CA LYS A 453 -72.10 -70.97 -56.08
C LYS A 453 -72.29 -69.80 -57.03
N SER A 454 -72.95 -69.99 -58.18
CA SER A 454 -73.36 -68.89 -59.06
C SER A 454 -74.61 -68.20 -58.51
N ASP A 455 -75.60 -69.00 -58.11
CA ASP A 455 -76.88 -68.49 -57.61
C ASP A 455 -76.71 -67.84 -56.21
N GLU A 456 -75.84 -68.39 -55.34
CA GLU A 456 -75.38 -67.77 -54.09
C GLU A 456 -74.67 -66.42 -54.31
N LEU A 457 -74.00 -66.19 -55.45
CA LEU A 457 -73.31 -64.92 -55.70
C LEU A 457 -74.32 -63.79 -56.00
N GLU A 458 -75.44 -64.13 -56.64
CA GLU A 458 -76.55 -63.21 -56.91
C GLU A 458 -77.38 -62.95 -55.63
N GLU A 459 -77.56 -63.97 -54.78
CA GLU A 459 -78.13 -63.80 -53.43
C GLU A 459 -77.21 -63.02 -52.48
N VAL A 460 -75.88 -63.13 -52.61
CA VAL A 460 -74.90 -62.30 -51.91
C VAL A 460 -74.96 -60.83 -52.38
N LEU A 461 -75.26 -60.55 -53.65
CA LEU A 461 -75.50 -59.19 -54.12
C LEU A 461 -76.81 -58.59 -53.58
N LEU A 462 -77.89 -59.39 -53.52
CA LEU A 462 -79.17 -58.96 -52.93
C LEU A 462 -79.09 -58.78 -51.41
N SER A 463 -78.40 -59.67 -50.71
CA SER A 463 -78.15 -59.54 -49.27
C SER A 463 -77.11 -58.46 -48.95
N GLN A 464 -76.18 -58.13 -49.85
CA GLN A 464 -75.35 -56.93 -49.75
C GLN A 464 -76.21 -55.66 -49.85
N ALA A 465 -77.21 -55.62 -50.74
CA ALA A 465 -78.15 -54.49 -50.82
C ALA A 465 -79.03 -54.37 -49.55
N GLN A 466 -79.53 -55.49 -49.02
CA GLN A 466 -80.25 -55.49 -47.73
C GLN A 466 -79.34 -55.13 -46.54
N LEU A 467 -78.08 -55.57 -46.54
CA LEU A 467 -77.09 -55.18 -45.53
C LEU A 467 -76.72 -53.70 -45.63
N VAL A 468 -76.72 -53.08 -46.81
CA VAL A 468 -76.59 -51.62 -46.94
C VAL A 468 -77.82 -50.91 -46.36
N GLN A 469 -79.02 -51.47 -46.52
CA GLN A 469 -80.24 -50.91 -45.94
C GLN A 469 -80.28 -51.08 -44.41
N GLN A 470 -79.89 -52.24 -43.87
CA GLN A 470 -79.73 -52.47 -42.43
C GLN A 470 -78.54 -51.72 -41.84
N LEU A 471 -77.45 -51.52 -42.59
CA LEU A 471 -76.33 -50.67 -42.17
C LEU A 471 -76.82 -49.23 -42.01
N LYS A 472 -77.63 -48.72 -42.94
CA LYS A 472 -78.23 -47.38 -42.81
C LYS A 472 -79.13 -47.28 -41.58
N GLN A 473 -80.01 -48.27 -41.37
CA GLN A 473 -80.93 -48.29 -40.24
C GLN A 473 -80.19 -48.42 -38.89
N SER A 474 -79.17 -49.27 -38.81
CA SER A 474 -78.29 -49.37 -37.65
C SER A 474 -77.30 -48.22 -37.51
N GLN A 475 -77.05 -47.42 -38.55
CA GLN A 475 -76.30 -46.16 -38.47
C GLN A 475 -77.17 -45.02 -37.91
N GLU A 476 -78.47 -45.05 -38.16
CA GLU A 476 -79.47 -44.21 -37.48
C GLU A 476 -79.62 -44.62 -35.99
N GLU A 477 -79.58 -45.90 -35.64
CA GLU A 477 -79.51 -46.35 -34.22
C GLU A 477 -78.14 -46.13 -33.55
N ASN A 478 -77.04 -46.26 -34.28
CA ASN A 478 -75.68 -46.10 -33.72
C ASN A 478 -75.31 -44.61 -33.56
N THR A 479 -75.89 -43.70 -34.33
CA THR A 479 -75.82 -42.26 -34.01
C THR A 479 -76.61 -41.92 -32.74
N PHE A 480 -77.76 -42.56 -32.51
CA PHE A 480 -78.52 -42.46 -31.26
C PHE A 480 -77.75 -43.04 -30.06
N LEU A 481 -77.06 -44.18 -30.23
CA LEU A 481 -76.20 -44.77 -29.20
C LEU A 481 -74.87 -44.01 -28.98
N GLN A 482 -74.24 -43.46 -30.01
CA GLN A 482 -73.01 -42.66 -29.86
C GLN A 482 -73.27 -41.37 -29.09
N GLU A 483 -74.41 -40.71 -29.31
CA GLU A 483 -74.82 -39.54 -28.51
C GLU A 483 -75.23 -39.89 -27.07
N THR A 484 -75.36 -41.18 -26.75
CA THR A 484 -75.55 -41.71 -25.40
C THR A 484 -74.20 -42.08 -24.76
N VAL A 485 -73.42 -42.97 -25.38
CA VAL A 485 -72.17 -43.54 -24.84
C VAL A 485 -71.08 -42.48 -24.65
N ARG A 486 -70.99 -41.50 -25.57
CA ARG A 486 -69.98 -40.43 -25.49
C ARG A 486 -70.10 -39.62 -24.20
N ARG A 487 -71.31 -39.46 -23.65
CA ARG A 487 -71.54 -38.67 -22.42
C ARG A 487 -71.19 -39.39 -21.11
N GLU A 488 -71.18 -40.73 -21.08
CA GLU A 488 -70.81 -41.50 -19.87
C GLU A 488 -69.35 -42.00 -19.89
N CYS A 489 -68.79 -42.35 -21.06
CA CYS A 489 -67.43 -42.90 -21.11
C CYS A 489 -66.34 -41.86 -20.83
N GLU A 490 -66.65 -40.58 -21.07
CA GLU A 490 -65.84 -39.43 -20.62
C GLU A 490 -65.69 -39.39 -19.07
N GLU A 491 -66.59 -40.04 -18.30
CA GLU A 491 -66.55 -40.09 -16.82
C GLU A 491 -65.83 -41.32 -16.23
N ARG A 492 -65.49 -42.35 -17.04
CA ARG A 492 -64.91 -43.62 -16.54
C ARG A 492 -63.44 -43.86 -16.86
N PHE A 493 -62.90 -43.25 -17.92
CA PHE A 493 -61.55 -43.54 -18.39
C PHE A 493 -60.46 -43.12 -17.38
N GLU A 494 -60.68 -42.05 -16.61
CA GLU A 494 -59.69 -41.45 -15.71
C GLU A 494 -59.24 -42.32 -14.50
N LEU A 495 -59.85 -43.50 -14.27
CA LEU A 495 -59.83 -44.14 -12.95
C LEU A 495 -58.90 -45.36 -12.73
N THR A 496 -58.48 -46.11 -13.75
CA THR A 496 -57.88 -47.46 -13.53
C THR A 496 -56.55 -47.73 -14.25
N GLU A 497 -56.02 -46.79 -15.05
CA GLU A 497 -54.70 -46.94 -15.71
C GLU A 497 -53.54 -47.14 -14.70
N ALA A 498 -53.72 -46.70 -13.45
CA ALA A 498 -52.72 -46.77 -12.39
C ALA A 498 -52.34 -48.19 -11.90
N LEU A 499 -53.15 -49.22 -12.19
CA LEU A 499 -53.17 -50.45 -11.36
C LEU A 499 -52.18 -51.55 -11.80
N SER A 500 -52.04 -51.84 -13.09
CA SER A 500 -51.33 -53.04 -13.59
C SER A 500 -49.82 -52.88 -13.80
N GLN A 501 -49.20 -51.84 -13.25
CA GLN A 501 -47.75 -51.59 -13.37
C GLN A 501 -46.87 -52.64 -12.64
N ALA A 502 -47.47 -53.61 -11.95
CA ALA A 502 -46.86 -54.65 -11.11
C ALA A 502 -46.11 -55.79 -11.86
N ARG A 503 -45.52 -55.49 -13.02
CA ARG A 503 -44.18 -56.02 -13.35
C ARG A 503 -44.10 -57.35 -14.11
N GLU A 504 -43.45 -58.41 -13.63
CA GLU A 504 -43.42 -58.98 -12.26
C GLU A 504 -42.91 -60.45 -12.31
N GLN A 505 -41.73 -60.72 -11.75
CA GLN A 505 -41.21 -62.03 -11.28
C GLN A 505 -40.65 -63.08 -12.26
N LEU A 506 -41.19 -63.32 -13.45
CA LEU A 506 -40.90 -64.56 -14.19
C LEU A 506 -39.86 -64.45 -15.32
N LEU A 507 -38.63 -64.92 -15.07
CA LEU A 507 -37.61 -65.08 -16.13
C LEU A 507 -36.63 -66.25 -15.92
N GLU A 508 -35.68 -66.16 -15.00
CA GLU A 508 -34.49 -67.02 -15.00
C GLU A 508 -34.63 -68.30 -14.15
N LEU A 509 -35.01 -69.41 -14.81
CA LEU A 509 -34.80 -70.77 -14.29
C LEU A 509 -34.12 -71.68 -15.33
N ARG A 510 -32.78 -71.56 -15.37
CA ARG A 510 -31.83 -72.70 -15.46
C ARG A 510 -31.71 -73.45 -16.80
N LYS A 511 -30.78 -72.99 -17.66
CA LYS A 511 -29.91 -73.89 -18.44
C LYS A 511 -28.58 -74.11 -17.68
N LEU A 512 -27.93 -75.24 -17.97
CA LEU A 512 -26.80 -75.83 -17.21
C LEU A 512 -25.72 -74.84 -16.76
N SER A 513 -25.35 -74.91 -15.46
CA SER A 513 -24.24 -74.19 -14.80
C SER A 513 -22.87 -74.49 -15.45
N GLY A 514 -21.88 -73.60 -15.47
CA GLY A 514 -21.70 -72.22 -14.98
C GLY A 514 -20.22 -71.80 -15.27
N SER A 515 -19.76 -70.55 -15.18
CA SER A 515 -20.29 -69.35 -14.51
C SER A 515 -19.62 -68.06 -15.03
N PHE A 516 -20.39 -66.97 -15.20
CA PHE A 516 -20.02 -65.53 -15.06
C PHE A 516 -18.84 -64.89 -15.86
N PRO A 517 -18.78 -63.54 -16.01
CA PRO A 517 -19.84 -62.52 -15.94
C PRO A 517 -19.83 -61.46 -17.08
N LEU A 518 -20.81 -60.54 -17.03
CA LEU A 518 -20.93 -59.24 -17.75
C LEU A 518 -21.40 -59.30 -19.24
N SER A 519 -22.32 -58.50 -19.82
CA SER A 519 -23.28 -57.41 -19.45
C SER A 519 -23.16 -56.25 -20.48
N PRO A 520 -24.22 -55.47 -20.86
CA PRO A 520 -25.66 -55.76 -20.98
C PRO A 520 -26.30 -55.09 -22.26
N ARG A 521 -27.64 -54.86 -22.24
CA ARG A 521 -28.43 -53.85 -23.02
C ARG A 521 -28.62 -54.11 -24.54
N PHE A 522 -29.80 -54.06 -25.17
CA PHE A 522 -31.27 -53.92 -24.87
C PHE A 522 -31.99 -54.05 -26.26
N LEU A 523 -33.31 -54.04 -26.55
CA LEU A 523 -34.70 -54.16 -26.00
C LEU A 523 -35.62 -54.05 -27.26
N SER A 524 -36.91 -54.39 -27.38
CA SER A 524 -37.94 -55.24 -26.72
C SER A 524 -39.17 -55.24 -27.70
N GLN A 525 -40.30 -55.94 -27.59
CA GLN A 525 -40.87 -56.94 -26.66
C GLN A 525 -42.02 -57.69 -27.39
N GLY A 526 -42.80 -58.51 -26.68
CA GLY A 526 -44.18 -58.90 -27.06
C GLY A 526 -45.08 -59.03 -25.83
N SER A 527 -46.40 -59.15 -26.03
CA SER A 527 -47.38 -59.64 -25.01
C SER A 527 -48.75 -59.94 -25.65
N LEU A 528 -49.71 -60.45 -24.87
CA LEU A 528 -51.05 -60.88 -25.30
C LEU A 528 -52.19 -60.28 -24.47
N THR A 529 -53.38 -60.31 -25.08
CA THR A 529 -54.75 -60.29 -24.50
C THR A 529 -55.34 -59.05 -23.82
N SER A 530 -56.56 -58.75 -24.30
CA SER A 530 -57.72 -58.18 -23.60
C SER A 530 -57.88 -56.65 -23.50
N SER A 531 -58.72 -56.13 -24.39
CA SER A 531 -59.81 -55.21 -24.01
C SER A 531 -61.04 -55.49 -24.90
N ALA A 532 -62.19 -54.92 -24.57
CA ALA A 532 -63.49 -55.22 -25.15
C ALA A 532 -63.93 -54.21 -26.24
N VAL A 533 -65.10 -54.50 -26.84
CA VAL A 533 -66.08 -53.62 -27.54
C VAL A 533 -65.59 -52.23 -28.00
N THR A 534 -65.85 -51.94 -29.28
CA THR A 534 -65.28 -50.84 -30.09
C THR A 534 -63.78 -51.02 -30.39
N GLY A 535 -63.35 -51.09 -31.65
CA GLY A 535 -64.16 -51.07 -32.87
C GLY A 535 -63.36 -51.25 -34.18
N SER A 536 -64.09 -51.09 -35.28
CA SER A 536 -63.67 -51.29 -36.68
C SER A 536 -63.40 -52.73 -37.13
N ASN A 537 -63.91 -53.01 -38.34
CA ASN A 537 -63.48 -54.01 -39.31
C ASN A 537 -63.63 -55.52 -39.04
N GLN A 538 -64.12 -56.18 -40.11
CA GLN A 538 -63.82 -57.53 -40.60
C GLN A 538 -63.53 -58.64 -39.58
N ARG A 539 -64.43 -59.63 -39.56
CA ARG A 539 -64.18 -60.95 -38.95
C ARG A 539 -64.27 -62.04 -40.00
N GLU A 540 -63.31 -62.94 -40.02
CA GLU A 540 -63.37 -64.17 -40.80
C GLU A 540 -64.31 -65.23 -40.20
N SER A 541 -64.62 -66.19 -41.06
CA SER A 541 -65.32 -67.46 -40.88
C SER A 541 -65.13 -68.21 -39.56
N SER A 542 -66.14 -69.03 -39.21
CA SER A 542 -65.92 -70.38 -38.64
C SER A 542 -67.17 -71.26 -38.64
N THR A 543 -66.90 -72.56 -38.87
CA THR A 543 -67.75 -73.75 -38.87
C THR A 543 -68.84 -73.89 -37.80
N ALA A 544 -69.93 -74.59 -38.15
CA ALA A 544 -70.64 -75.51 -37.25
C ALA A 544 -71.04 -76.79 -38.02
N ARG A 545 -71.41 -77.86 -37.30
CA ARG A 545 -71.58 -79.24 -37.82
C ARG A 545 -72.77 -79.90 -37.12
N LEU A 546 -73.40 -80.91 -37.75
CA LEU A 546 -74.43 -81.81 -37.19
C LEU A 546 -75.81 -81.15 -36.93
N SER A 547 -76.95 -81.86 -36.91
CA SER A 547 -77.34 -83.14 -37.55
C SER A 547 -78.84 -83.43 -37.34
N THR A 548 -79.49 -84.12 -38.29
CA THR A 548 -80.62 -85.07 -38.08
C THR A 548 -81.94 -84.57 -37.48
N GLU A 549 -83.05 -84.72 -38.23
CA GLU A 549 -84.28 -85.40 -37.79
C GLU A 549 -85.25 -85.71 -38.97
N LYS A 550 -86.06 -86.77 -38.79
CA LYS A 550 -87.27 -87.27 -39.50
C LYS A 550 -87.86 -86.52 -40.74
N GLY A 551 -88.39 -87.30 -41.72
CA GLY A 551 -89.80 -87.08 -42.18
C GLY A 551 -90.20 -87.07 -43.67
N THR A 552 -90.35 -88.24 -44.31
CA THR A 552 -91.41 -88.62 -45.29
C THR A 552 -92.10 -87.62 -46.28
N LYS A 553 -91.87 -87.87 -47.60
CA LYS A 553 -92.87 -88.20 -48.69
C LYS A 553 -93.76 -87.14 -49.44
N ILE A 554 -93.74 -87.23 -50.79
CA ILE A 554 -94.68 -86.78 -51.89
C ILE A 554 -95.04 -85.27 -52.07
N PRO A 555 -95.56 -84.76 -53.24
CA PRO A 555 -95.43 -85.18 -54.67
C PRO A 555 -95.27 -84.04 -55.75
N SER A 556 -94.83 -84.40 -56.97
CA SER A 556 -95.21 -83.86 -58.33
C SER A 556 -94.97 -82.39 -58.83
N LEU A 557 -94.42 -82.28 -60.06
CA LEU A 557 -94.54 -81.24 -61.15
C LEU A 557 -93.71 -79.91 -61.19
N HIS A 558 -93.27 -79.55 -62.42
CA HIS A 558 -92.70 -78.26 -62.99
C HIS A 558 -91.27 -77.74 -62.63
N GLY A 559 -90.52 -77.16 -63.62
CA GLY A 559 -89.69 -75.91 -63.43
C GLY A 559 -88.16 -75.77 -63.77
N VAL A 560 -87.75 -75.54 -65.05
CA VAL A 560 -86.81 -74.47 -65.60
C VAL A 560 -85.38 -74.08 -65.03
N SER A 561 -84.33 -74.06 -65.91
CA SER A 561 -83.09 -73.16 -66.05
C SER A 561 -81.67 -73.31 -65.38
N LYS A 562 -80.61 -73.26 -66.24
CA LYS A 562 -79.32 -72.43 -66.35
C LYS A 562 -78.56 -71.79 -65.12
N PRO A 563 -77.32 -71.18 -65.22
CA PRO A 563 -76.11 -71.24 -66.13
C PRO A 563 -74.71 -71.21 -65.36
N SER A 564 -73.56 -70.74 -65.94
CA SER A 564 -72.22 -70.55 -65.25
C SER A 564 -71.14 -69.69 -66.04
N PRO A 565 -70.03 -69.10 -65.44
CA PRO A 565 -69.07 -68.13 -66.07
C PRO A 565 -67.50 -68.41 -66.00
N PHE A 566 -66.62 -67.37 -66.14
CA PHE A 566 -65.10 -67.32 -66.25
C PHE A 566 -64.52 -65.91 -65.82
N PRO A 567 -63.23 -65.44 -65.96
CA PRO A 567 -61.92 -65.95 -66.51
C PRO A 567 -60.67 -65.80 -65.51
N THR A 568 -59.34 -65.58 -65.74
CA THR A 568 -58.41 -65.19 -66.88
C THR A 568 -56.87 -65.41 -66.62
N SER A 569 -56.07 -65.72 -67.67
CA SER A 569 -54.67 -65.29 -68.11
C SER A 569 -53.54 -64.71 -67.16
N ALA A 570 -52.20 -64.90 -67.32
CA ALA A 570 -51.31 -65.88 -68.03
C ALA A 570 -49.74 -65.76 -67.78
N GLN A 571 -49.03 -66.91 -67.90
CA GLN A 571 -47.64 -67.25 -68.42
C GLN A 571 -46.26 -66.58 -68.03
N PRO A 572 -45.20 -67.41 -67.84
CA PRO A 572 -43.75 -67.03 -67.89
C PRO A 572 -42.71 -68.07 -68.48
N LYS A 573 -41.40 -67.68 -68.56
CA LYS A 573 -40.11 -68.45 -68.83
C LYS A 573 -39.65 -68.53 -70.33
N ARG A 574 -38.39 -68.26 -70.76
CA ARG A 574 -36.96 -68.65 -70.43
C ARG A 574 -36.52 -70.03 -71.00
N ALA A 575 -35.32 -70.26 -71.58
CA ALA A 575 -34.18 -69.40 -72.04
C ALA A 575 -33.07 -70.20 -72.81
N SER A 576 -32.11 -69.49 -73.45
CA SER A 576 -30.69 -69.87 -73.73
C SER A 576 -30.26 -70.56 -75.07
N SER A 577 -28.96 -70.39 -75.39
CA SER A 577 -28.15 -70.88 -76.55
C SER A 577 -28.38 -70.17 -77.91
N SER A 578 -27.39 -69.93 -78.79
CA SER A 578 -25.90 -70.03 -78.73
C SER A 578 -25.25 -69.10 -79.79
N GLY A 579 -23.92 -68.86 -79.73
CA GLY A 579 -23.20 -68.04 -80.72
C GLY A 579 -21.67 -68.22 -80.73
N LEU A 580 -20.95 -67.33 -81.44
CA LEU A 580 -19.50 -67.31 -81.79
C LEU A 580 -19.07 -68.34 -82.86
N PRO A 581 -18.14 -67.94 -83.75
CA PRO A 581 -16.70 -68.13 -83.51
C PRO A 581 -15.89 -66.89 -83.10
N THR A 582 -14.89 -67.09 -82.22
CA THR A 582 -13.42 -67.00 -82.45
C THR A 582 -12.89 -65.99 -83.51
N LEU A 583 -11.74 -65.30 -83.36
CA LEU A 583 -10.47 -65.70 -82.72
C LEU A 583 -9.49 -64.50 -82.42
N LEU A 584 -8.93 -64.47 -81.21
CA LEU A 584 -7.63 -63.92 -80.73
C LEU A 584 -7.14 -62.46 -80.98
N GLN A 585 -6.39 -62.00 -79.96
CA GLN A 585 -5.28 -61.01 -79.93
C GLN A 585 -4.11 -61.34 -80.89
N PRO A 586 -3.00 -60.55 -81.03
CA PRO A 586 -2.61 -59.29 -80.34
C PRO A 586 -1.99 -58.17 -81.24
N HIS A 587 -1.51 -57.10 -80.59
CA HIS A 587 -0.23 -56.37 -80.80
C HIS A 587 0.99 -57.18 -81.39
N PRO A 588 2.17 -56.58 -81.74
CA PRO A 588 2.61 -55.16 -81.67
C PRO A 588 3.27 -54.52 -82.96
N PRO A 589 4.62 -54.29 -83.16
CA PRO A 589 5.09 -52.91 -83.47
C PRO A 589 6.26 -52.72 -84.50
N ARG A 590 6.74 -51.45 -84.60
CA ARG A 590 8.18 -51.03 -84.72
C ARG A 590 8.93 -51.24 -86.06
N GLY A 591 9.35 -50.15 -86.73
CA GLY A 591 10.48 -50.23 -87.68
C GLY A 591 10.76 -49.02 -88.60
N ARG A 592 11.91 -48.37 -88.36
CA ARG A 592 12.76 -47.55 -89.28
C ARG A 592 12.90 -48.12 -90.72
N ALA A 593 13.28 -47.39 -91.78
CA ALA A 593 13.79 -46.01 -91.96
C ALA A 593 13.87 -45.59 -93.45
N SER A 594 14.36 -44.36 -93.72
CA SER A 594 14.74 -43.77 -95.03
C SER A 594 13.57 -43.35 -95.96
N SER A 595 13.74 -42.46 -96.95
CA SER A 595 14.96 -41.78 -97.41
C SER A 595 14.71 -40.36 -98.00
N VAL A 596 15.55 -39.41 -97.57
CA VAL A 596 16.21 -38.37 -98.39
C VAL A 596 15.39 -37.61 -99.48
N HIS A 597 15.04 -36.35 -99.14
CA HIS A 597 14.98 -35.17 -100.03
C HIS A 597 16.03 -35.26 -101.17
N GLU A 598 15.79 -34.95 -102.45
CA GLU A 598 15.28 -33.67 -102.98
C GLU A 598 15.39 -33.67 -104.54
N THR A 599 14.78 -32.69 -105.21
CA THR A 599 15.35 -31.86 -106.32
C THR A 599 14.41 -31.61 -107.51
N ARG A 600 14.60 -30.42 -108.10
CA ARG A 600 14.13 -29.94 -109.42
C ARG A 600 12.61 -29.77 -109.55
N GLN A 601 12.10 -28.55 -109.42
CA GLN A 601 12.38 -27.38 -110.29
C GLN A 601 12.37 -27.74 -111.78
N ARG A 602 11.33 -27.29 -112.49
CA ARG A 602 11.47 -26.77 -113.84
C ARG A 602 10.82 -25.40 -113.92
N LEU A 603 11.64 -24.40 -114.28
CA LEU A 603 11.36 -23.34 -115.25
C LEU A 603 9.99 -22.63 -115.09
N ALA A 604 9.88 -21.43 -114.52
CA ALA A 604 10.58 -20.17 -114.83
C ALA A 604 10.37 -19.65 -116.27
N ALA A 605 10.41 -18.31 -116.43
CA ALA A 605 10.41 -17.56 -117.70
C ALA A 605 9.09 -17.25 -118.43
N LEU A 606 8.10 -16.70 -117.71
CA LEU A 606 7.25 -15.58 -118.19
C LEU A 606 7.05 -14.62 -116.99
N LEU A 607 7.98 -13.72 -116.63
CA LEU A 607 8.52 -12.60 -117.40
C LEU A 607 7.44 -11.75 -118.10
N ARG A 608 7.42 -10.45 -117.76
CA ARG A 608 6.72 -9.31 -118.41
C ARG A 608 5.23 -9.07 -118.09
N ARG A 609 4.97 -8.43 -116.94
CA ARG A 609 4.73 -6.96 -116.86
C ARG A 609 5.06 -6.51 -115.44
N ARG A 610 6.12 -5.71 -115.29
CA ARG A 610 6.13 -4.22 -115.25
C ARG A 610 5.52 -3.70 -113.94
N LEU A 611 6.32 -3.07 -113.07
CA LEU A 611 6.87 -1.70 -113.19
C LEU A 611 5.72 -0.64 -113.17
N ASN A 612 5.75 0.39 -112.33
CA ASN A 612 6.86 0.83 -111.47
C ASN A 612 6.42 1.75 -110.30
N GLN A 613 7.30 1.82 -109.29
CA GLN A 613 7.69 3.01 -108.51
C GLN A 613 6.63 4.11 -108.30
N GLN A 614 6.19 4.27 -107.05
CA GLN A 614 6.80 5.25 -106.14
C GLN A 614 6.73 4.76 -104.69
#